data_AF-A0AAV6TUZ1-F1
#
_entry.id   AF-A0AAV6TUZ1-F1
#
_cell.length_a   1.000
_cell.length_b   1.000
_cell.length_c   1.000
_cell.angle_alpha   90.00
_cell.angle_beta   90.00
_cell.angle_gamma   90.00
#
_symmetry.space_group_name_H-M   'P 1'
#
loop_
_entity.id
_entity.type
_entity.pdbx_description
1 polymer ?
#
loop_
_entity_poly.entity_id
_entity_poly.type
_entity_poly.pdbx_seq_one_letter_code
_entity_poly.pdbx_strand_id
1 'polypeptide(L)' 'ELENIKKSSDRCQVILIQADVTNKEDVKSLRNSIEEIVGDKGLNLLINNAGALRMGSFENLTEEDMLYHFKTNTVGPV' A
#
# COMPACT_ATOMS: atom_id res chain seq x y z
N GLU A 1 9.74 10.50 8.37
CA GLU A 1 10.74 9.54 7.86
C GLU A 1 10.77 9.48 6.33
N LEU A 2 9.65 9.16 5.67
CA LEU A 2 9.57 9.07 4.20
C LEU A 2 10.00 10.36 3.45
N GLU A 3 9.58 11.54 3.93
CA GLU A 3 10.01 12.82 3.35
C GLU A 3 11.53 13.03 3.42
N ASN A 4 12.19 12.50 4.46
CA ASN A 4 13.64 12.59 4.56
C ASN A 4 14.30 11.67 3.53
N ILE A 5 13.79 10.44 3.34
CA ILE A 5 14.26 9.50 2.30
C ILE A 5 14.17 10.16 0.92
N LYS A 6 13.03 10.78 0.62
CA LYS A 6 12.83 11.51 -0.64
C LYS A 6 13.85 12.64 -0.81
N LYS A 7 14.08 13.45 0.23
CA LYS A 7 15.04 14.57 0.18
C LYS A 7 16.50 14.12 0.09
N SER A 8 16.85 12.98 0.69
CA SER A 8 18.22 12.45 0.67
C SER A 8 18.54 11.62 -0.58
N SER A 9 17.56 11.32 -1.43
CA SER A 9 17.78 10.53 -2.65
C SER A 9 18.35 11.39 -3.78
N ASP A 10 19.60 11.13 -4.16
CA ASP A 10 20.34 11.83 -5.20
C ASP A 10 20.45 11.06 -6.52
N ARG A 11 20.43 9.72 -6.45
CA ARG A 11 20.62 8.81 -7.60
C ARG A 11 19.33 8.23 -8.17
N CYS A 12 18.21 8.34 -7.47
CA CYS A 12 16.91 7.89 -7.97
C CYS A 12 15.78 8.84 -7.57
N GLN A 13 14.73 8.86 -8.39
CA GLN A 13 13.52 9.62 -8.08
C GLN A 13 12.67 8.84 -7.08
N VAL A 14 12.32 9.48 -5.97
CA VAL A 14 11.39 8.94 -4.97
C VAL A 14 10.13 9.78 -4.98
N ILE A 15 8.98 9.14 -5.22
CA ILE A 15 7.67 9.78 -5.20
C ILE A 15 6.86 9.17 -4.07
N LEU A 16 6.26 10.03 -3.25
CA LEU A 16 5.43 9.62 -2.13
C LEU A 16 3.97 9.86 -2.52
N ILE A 17 3.17 8.81 -2.47
CA ILE A 17 1.73 8.85 -2.73
C ILE A 17 1.07 8.19 -1.52
N GLN A 18 0.15 8.89 -0.87
CA GLN A 18 -0.64 8.34 0.22
C GLN A 18 -1.77 7.48 -0.35
N ALA A 19 -1.95 6.28 0.20
CA ALA A 19 -3.05 5.39 -0.18
C ALA A 19 -3.40 4.44 0.97
N ASP A 20 -4.69 4.14 1.13
CA ASP A 20 -5.18 3.01 1.92
C ASP A 20 -5.55 1.86 0.97
N VAL A 21 -4.78 0.76 1.04
CA VAL A 21 -4.98 -0.43 0.18
C VAL A 21 -6.30 -1.16 0.46
N THR A 22 -6.99 -0.86 1.57
CA THR A 22 -8.31 -1.41 1.88
C THR A 22 -9.45 -0.57 1.30
N ASN A 23 -9.16 0.64 0.82
CA ASN A 23 -10.12 1.56 0.22
C ASN A 23 -10.01 1.54 -1.31
N LYS A 24 -11.07 1.09 -1.98
CA LYS A 24 -11.11 0.95 -3.45
C LYS A 24 -10.95 2.27 -4.20
N GLU A 25 -11.48 3.37 -3.68
CA GLU A 25 -11.37 4.68 -4.34
C GLU A 25 -9.95 5.25 -4.20
N ASP A 26 -9.29 4.99 -3.07
CA ASP A 26 -7.88 5.34 -2.88
C ASP A 26 -6.99 4.53 -3.84
N VAL A 27 -7.26 3.24 -4.01
CA VAL A 27 -6.51 2.38 -4.95
C VAL A 27 -6.71 2.85 -6.40
N LYS A 28 -7.92 3.26 -6.79
CA LYS A 28 -8.16 3.86 -8.12
C LYS A 28 -7.40 5.18 -8.28
N SER A 29 -7.42 6.03 -7.26
CA SER A 29 -6.71 7.32 -7.29
C SER A 29 -5.19 7.11 -7.38
N LEU A 30 -4.65 6.16 -6.62
CA LEU A 30 -3.25 5.74 -6.70
C LEU A 30 -2.88 5.27 -8.10
N ARG A 31 -3.73 4.43 -8.72
CA ARG A 31 -3.53 3.98 -10.09
C ARG A 31 -3.44 5.15 -11.07
N ASN A 32 -4.38 6.10 -11.01
CA ASN A 32 -4.39 7.27 -11.90
C ASN A 32 -3.10 8.09 -11.74
N SER A 33 -2.68 8.34 -10.50
CA SER A 33 -1.41 9.04 -10.23
C SER A 33 -0.19 8.30 -10.76
N ILE A 34 -0.14 6.97 -10.63
CA ILE A 34 0.96 6.16 -11.17
C ILE A 34 0.97 6.22 -12.70
N GLU A 35 -0.19 6.09 -13.35
CA GLU A 35 -0.32 6.16 -14.81
C GLU A 35 0.20 7.50 -15.36
N GLU A 36 -0.11 8.63 -14.71
CA GLU A 36 0.43 9.94 -15.06
C GLU A 36 1.96 10.04 -14.91
N ILE A 37 2.53 9.35 -13.91
CA ILE A 37 3.97 9.38 -13.62
C ILE A 37 4.77 8.51 -14.62
N VAL A 38 4.32 7.28 -14.87
CA VAL A 38 5.08 6.32 -15.68
C VAL A 38 4.77 6.43 -17.16
N GLY A 39 3.59 6.94 -17.52
CA GLY A 39 3.10 7.05 -18.90
C GLY A 39 3.26 5.74 -19.67
N ASP A 40 3.67 5.84 -20.93
CA ASP A 40 3.81 4.69 -21.84
C ASP A 40 4.91 3.70 -21.43
N LYS A 41 5.80 4.06 -20.48
CA LYS A 41 6.84 3.13 -19.99
C LYS A 41 6.24 2.03 -19.09
N GLY A 42 5.10 2.29 -18.47
CA GLY A 42 4.43 1.38 -17.56
C GLY A 42 5.18 1.14 -16.24
N LEU A 43 4.57 0.34 -15.36
CA LEU A 43 5.14 -0.10 -14.09
C LEU A 43 5.74 -1.51 -14.25
N ASN A 44 7.03 -1.67 -13.97
CA ASN A 44 7.71 -2.97 -14.14
C ASN A 44 7.59 -3.89 -12.93
N LEU A 45 7.49 -3.32 -11.72
CA LEU A 45 7.48 -4.07 -10.47
C LEU A 45 6.51 -3.42 -9.48
N LEU A 46 5.60 -4.24 -8.96
CA LEU A 46 4.73 -3.88 -7.85
C LEU A 46 5.12 -4.75 -6.65
N ILE A 47 5.42 -4.13 -5.51
CA ILE A 47 5.70 -4.82 -4.25
C ILE A 47 4.56 -4.52 -3.28
N ASN A 48 3.66 -5.49 -3.11
CA ASN A 48 2.55 -5.39 -2.18
C ASN A 48 3.03 -5.64 -0.73
N ASN A 49 3.75 -4.67 -0.17
CA ASN A 49 4.36 -4.77 1.15
C ASN A 49 3.43 -4.30 2.29
N ALA A 50 2.34 -3.60 1.99
CA ALA A 50 1.40 -3.15 3.02
C ALA A 50 0.84 -4.36 3.79
N GLY A 51 0.97 -4.33 5.11
CA GLY A 51 0.59 -5.42 5.98
C GLY A 51 0.20 -4.93 7.36
N ALA A 52 -0.71 -5.65 8.00
CA ALA A 52 -1.27 -5.28 9.28
C ALA A 52 -1.43 -6.48 10.22
N LEU A 53 -1.10 -6.27 11.49
CA LEU A 53 -1.14 -7.29 12.54
C LEU A 53 -1.75 -6.70 13.82
N ARG A 54 -2.91 -7.22 14.23
CA ARG A 54 -3.37 -7.24 15.62
C ARG A 54 -2.99 -8.60 16.23
N MET A 55 -2.27 -8.57 17.34
CA MET A 55 -1.85 -9.80 18.04
C MET A 55 -2.94 -10.23 19.03
N GLY A 56 -3.22 -11.54 19.09
CA GLY A 56 -4.17 -12.12 20.03
C GLY A 56 -4.08 -13.64 20.03
N SER A 57 -4.59 -14.28 21.09
CA SER A 57 -4.81 -15.73 21.08
C SER A 57 -6.06 -16.05 20.29
N PHE A 58 -6.17 -17.28 19.78
CA PHE A 58 -7.29 -17.68 18.94
C PHE A 58 -8.64 -17.55 19.65
N GLU A 59 -8.67 -17.79 20.96
CA GLU A 59 -9.87 -17.68 21.80
C GLU A 59 -10.37 -16.24 21.95
N ASN A 60 -9.50 -15.25 21.73
CA ASN A 60 -9.80 -13.83 21.90
C ASN A 60 -9.92 -13.08 20.57
N LEU A 61 -9.70 -13.75 19.43
CA LEU A 61 -9.84 -13.13 18.12
C LEU A 61 -11.31 -12.82 17.84
N THR A 62 -11.55 -11.59 17.38
CA THR A 62 -12.87 -11.18 16.92
C THR A 62 -13.00 -11.34 15.40
N GLU A 63 -14.23 -11.34 14.89
CA GLU A 63 -14.49 -11.25 13.45
C GLU A 63 -13.85 -9.99 12.84
N GLU A 64 -13.90 -8.87 13.57
CA GLU A 64 -13.30 -7.61 13.11
C GLU A 64 -11.79 -7.74 12.90
N ASP A 65 -11.08 -8.42 13.80
CA ASP A 65 -9.65 -8.65 13.67
C ASP A 65 -9.35 -9.50 12.43
N MET A 66 -10.11 -10.58 12.23
CA MET A 66 -9.98 -11.44 11.05
C MET A 66 -10.21 -10.66 9.76
N LEU A 67 -11.27 -9.84 9.70
CA LEU A 67 -11.57 -9.00 8.55
C LEU A 67 -10.50 -7.92 8.33
N TYR A 68 -9.94 -7.35 9.39
CA TYR A 68 -8.88 -6.34 9.32
C TYR A 68 -7.61 -6.91 8.66
N HIS A 69 -7.19 -8.11 9.10
CA HIS A 69 -6.06 -8.81 8.48
C HIS A 69 -6.36 -9.19 7.03
N PHE A 70 -7.53 -9.80 6.77
CA PHE A 70 -7.86 -10.29 5.44
C PHE A 70 -7.98 -9.14 4.43
N LYS A 71 -8.61 -8.01 4.81
CA LYS A 71 -8.71 -6.83 3.95
C LYS A 71 -7.35 -6.27 3.58
N THR A 72 -6.45 -6.10 4.55
CA THR A 72 -5.14 -5.47 4.29
C THR A 72 -4.16 -6.43 3.61
N ASN A 73 -4.02 -7.65 4.15
CA ASN A 73 -2.92 -8.55 3.81
C ASN A 73 -3.26 -9.49 2.65
N THR A 74 -4.54 -9.60 2.26
CA THR A 74 -4.99 -10.54 1.22
C THR A 74 -5.80 -9.84 0.14
N VAL A 75 -6.82 -9.07 0.50
CA VAL A 75 -7.62 -8.33 -0.49
C VAL A 75 -6.84 -7.14 -1.06
N GLY A 76 -6.12 -6.38 -0.23
CA GLY A 76 -5.34 -5.22 -0.69
C GLY A 76 -4.35 -5.52 -1.82
N PRO A 77 -3.60 -6.64 -1.79
CA PRO A 77 -2.74 -7.05 -2.89
C PRO A 77 -3.43 -7.46 -4.21
N VAL A 78 -4.76 -7.68 -4.22
CA VAL A 78 -5.55 -8.24 -5.34
C VAL A 78 -6.36 -7.15 -6.04
#